data_AF-A0A6L9JN78-F1
#
_entry.id   AF-A0A6L9JN78-F1
#
_cell.length_a   1.000
_cell.length_b   1.000
_cell.length_c   1.000
_cell.angle_alpha   90.00
_cell.angle_beta   90.00
_cell.angle_gamma   90.00
#
_symmetry.space_group_name_H-M   'P 1'
#
loop_
_entity.id
_entity.type
_entity.pdbx_description
1 polymer ?
#
loop_
_entity_poly.entity_id
_entity_poly.type
_entity_poly.pdbx_seq_one_letter_code
_entity_poly.pdbx_strand_id
1 'polypeptide(L)'
;MKMRIDLGKYVITHSAGQFDLNIKRTLKTGENEEQEQLISIAYFYTLYELVNKIIILDLNHDDIETLQQLSNKIENISRDIARKLREIRHYEINKPAD
;
A
#
# COMPACT_ATOMS: atom_id res chain seq x y z
N MET A 1 -0.15 16.33 -5.01
CA MET A 1 -1.15 15.40 -4.46
C MET A 1 -0.48 14.51 -3.44
N LYS A 2 -0.92 14.53 -2.17
CA LYS A 2 -0.36 13.68 -1.12
C LYS A 2 -1.28 12.47 -0.98
N MET A 3 -0.96 11.39 -1.70
CA MET A 3 -1.72 10.14 -1.62
C MET A 3 -1.18 9.30 -0.48
N ARG A 4 -2.07 8.67 0.29
CA ARG A 4 -1.74 7.60 1.24
C ARG A 4 -2.75 6.47 1.08
N ILE A 5 -2.28 5.26 0.79
CA ILE A 5 -3.11 4.05 0.71
C ILE A 5 -2.61 3.07 1.76
N ASP A 6 -3.49 2.72 2.69
CA ASP A 6 -3.20 1.73 3.72
C ASP A 6 -3.70 0.35 3.29
N LEU A 7 -2.77 -0.60 3.10
CA LEU A 7 -3.02 -2.00 2.75
C LEU A 7 -2.83 -2.93 3.96
N GLY A 8 -2.93 -2.40 5.19
CA GLY A 8 -2.67 -3.15 6.42
C GLY A 8 -1.18 -3.20 6.73
N LYS A 9 -0.48 -4.23 6.24
CA LYS A 9 0.97 -4.40 6.46
C LYS A 9 1.79 -3.35 5.73
N TYR A 10 1.35 -3.00 4.53
CA TYR A 10 2.02 -2.04 3.66
C TYR A 10 1.25 -0.73 3.57
N VAL A 11 1.97 0.38 3.45
CA VAL A 11 1.39 1.71 3.23
C VAL A 11 2.06 2.34 2.03
N ILE A 12 1.27 2.65 1.00
CA ILE A 12 1.74 3.40 -0.16
C ILE A 12 1.61 4.88 0.14
N THR A 13 2.66 5.64 -0.12
CA THR A 13 2.58 7.10 -0.16
C THR A 13 3.03 7.60 -1.53
N HIS A 14 2.43 8.69 -2.01
CA HIS A 14 2.91 9.37 -3.21
C HIS A 14 3.37 10.77 -2.84
N SER A 15 4.65 11.05 -3.06
CA SER A 15 5.28 12.34 -2.82
C SER A 15 6.29 12.64 -3.92
N ALA A 16 6.43 13.91 -4.31
CA ALA A 16 7.44 14.38 -5.26
C ALA A 16 7.57 13.60 -6.60
N GLY A 17 6.50 12.97 -7.09
CA GLY A 17 6.50 12.24 -8.36
C GLY A 17 6.96 10.78 -8.26
N GLN A 18 7.12 10.24 -7.05
CA GLN A 18 7.40 8.83 -6.80
C GLN A 18 6.38 8.22 -5.84
N PHE A 19 6.25 6.89 -5.92
CA PHE A 19 5.49 6.07 -5.00
C PHE A 19 6.43 5.39 -4.01
N ASP A 20 6.27 5.67 -2.73
CA ASP A 20 7.00 4.99 -1.67
C ASP A 20 6.14 3.84 -1.13
N LEU A 21 6.73 2.65 -1.06
CA LEU A 21 6.16 1.49 -0.37
C LEU A 21 6.75 1.45 1.03
N ASN A 22 5.90 1.54 2.05
CA ASN A 22 6.30 1.56 3.44
C ASN A 22 5.74 0.36 4.19
N ILE A 23 6.35 0.02 5.33
CA ILE A 23 5.77 -0.85 6.36
C ILE A 23 5.45 -0.02 7.60
N LYS A 24 4.44 -0.45 8.35
CA LYS A 24 4.15 0.09 9.68
C LYS A 24 5.06 -0.53 10.72
N ARG A 25 5.71 0.30 11.54
CA ARG A 25 6.41 -0.12 12.74
C ARG A 25 5.89 0.69 13.92
N THR A 26 5.53 0.00 15.00
CA THR A 26 5.30 0.62 16.31
C THR A 26 6.61 0.58 17.08
N LEU A 27 7.09 1.74 17.53
CA LEU A 27 8.21 1.80 18.46
C LEU A 27 7.74 1.34 19.84
N LYS A 28 8.48 0.40 20.43
CA LYS A 28 8.17 -0.15 21.76
C LYS A 28 8.85 0.60 22.90
N THR A 29 9.77 1.53 22.60
CA THR A 29 10.56 2.27 23.60
C THR A 29 10.99 3.66 23.11
N GLY A 30 10.96 4.69 23.98
CA GLY A 30 11.45 6.06 23.74
C GLY A 30 10.37 7.15 23.69
N GLU A 31 10.75 8.41 23.45
CA GLU A 31 9.84 9.59 23.46
C GLU A 31 8.66 9.52 22.47
N ASN A 32 8.73 8.62 21.48
CA ASN A 32 7.68 8.35 20.50
C ASN A 32 7.09 6.93 20.64
N GLU A 33 7.09 6.39 21.86
CA GLU A 33 6.39 5.14 22.21
C GLU A 33 4.94 5.16 21.69
N GLU A 34 4.51 4.02 21.14
CA GLU A 34 3.17 3.81 20.56
C GLU A 34 2.82 4.62 19.31
N GLN A 35 3.70 5.51 18.81
CA GLN A 35 3.46 6.21 17.55
C GLN A 35 3.69 5.29 16.34
N GLU A 36 2.74 5.28 15.41
CA GLU A 36 2.89 4.58 14.11
C GLU A 36 3.98 5.28 13.29
N GLN A 37 5.08 4.59 13.03
CA GLN A 37 6.10 5.04 12.09
C GLN A 37 6.01 4.27 10.78
N LEU A 38 6.13 5.01 9.67
CA LEU A 38 6.32 4.43 8.35
C LEU A 38 7.80 4.30 8.06
N ILE A 39 8.21 3.09 7.69
CA ILE A 39 9.57 2.82 7.20
C ILE A 39 9.46 2.52 5.71
N SER A 40 10.08 3.35 4.88
CA SER A 40 10.17 3.11 3.44
C SER A 40 11.05 1.89 3.18
N ILE A 41 10.51 0.93 2.42
CA ILE A 41 11.21 -0.30 2.02
C ILE A 41 11.56 -0.32 0.54
N ALA A 42 10.89 0.50 -0.28
CA ALA A 42 11.18 0.67 -1.70
C ALA A 42 10.49 1.94 -2.23
N TYR A 43 11.00 2.47 -3.34
CA TYR A 43 10.37 3.55 -4.09
C TYR A 43 10.27 3.16 -5.57
N PHE A 44 9.25 3.69 -6.24
CA PHE A 44 8.92 3.38 -7.63
C PHE A 44 8.48 4.65 -8.36
N TYR A 45 8.83 4.76 -9.64
CA TYR A 45 8.40 5.89 -10.48
C TYR A 45 7.07 5.61 -11.18
N THR A 46 6.67 4.35 -11.26
CA THR A 46 5.39 3.95 -11.88
C THR A 46 4.52 3.14 -10.93
N LEU A 47 3.21 3.29 -11.08
CA LEU A 47 2.23 2.50 -10.33
C LEU A 47 2.34 1.00 -10.67
N TYR A 48 2.72 0.68 -11.92
CA TYR A 48 2.91 -0.70 -12.37
C TYR A 48 4.01 -1.42 -11.58
N GLU A 49 5.19 -0.81 -11.44
CA GLU A 49 6.30 -1.39 -10.68
C GLU A 49 5.93 -1.58 -9.20
N LEU A 50 5.26 -0.58 -8.61
CA LEU A 50 4.77 -0.65 -7.23
C LEU A 50 3.80 -1.82 -7.03
N VAL A 51 2.76 -1.92 -7.87
CA VAL A 51 1.73 -2.96 -7.76
C VAL A 51 2.35 -4.35 -7.95
N ASN A 52 3.24 -4.52 -8.93
CA ASN A 52 3.96 -5.78 -9.11
C ASN A 52 4.79 -6.15 -7.88
N LYS A 53 5.48 -5.18 -7.25
CA LYS A 53 6.23 -5.47 -6.03
C LYS A 53 5.33 -5.93 -4.90
N ILE A 54 4.18 -5.29 -4.70
CA ILE A 54 3.22 -5.65 -3.65
C ILE A 54 2.72 -7.08 -3.87
N ILE A 55 2.35 -7.42 -5.11
CA ILE A 55 1.94 -8.78 -5.46
C ILE A 55 3.04 -9.77 -5.10
N ILE A 56 4.28 -9.55 -5.53
CA ILE A 56 5.40 -10.46 -5.23
C ILE A 56 5.61 -10.61 -3.71
N LEU A 57 5.54 -9.51 -2.95
CA LEU A 57 5.71 -9.55 -1.50
C LEU A 57 4.60 -10.35 -0.81
N ASP A 58 3.34 -10.13 -1.20
CA ASP A 58 2.21 -10.86 -0.64
C ASP A 58 2.25 -12.35 -1.00
N LEU A 59 2.60 -12.68 -2.25
CA LEU A 59 2.73 -14.08 -2.69
C LEU A 59 3.81 -14.83 -1.90
N ASN A 60 4.93 -14.17 -1.56
CA ASN A 60 6.01 -14.77 -0.78
C ASN A 60 5.65 -15.01 0.71
N HIS A 61 4.55 -14.43 1.19
CA HIS A 61 4.09 -14.58 2.57
C HIS A 61 2.96 -15.60 2.73
N ASP A 62 2.38 -16.07 1.63
CA ASP A 62 1.28 -17.02 1.63
C ASP A 62 1.76 -18.43 1.23
N ASP A 63 1.13 -19.45 1.81
CA ASP A 63 1.32 -20.84 1.40
C ASP A 63 0.47 -21.12 0.15
N ILE A 64 1.00 -20.79 -1.02
CA ILE A 64 0.33 -20.97 -2.31
C ILE A 64 0.78 -22.28 -2.94
N GLU A 65 -0.13 -23.25 -2.97
CA GLU A 65 0.16 -24.60 -3.45
C GLU A 65 -0.39 -24.84 -4.87
N THR A 66 -1.29 -23.98 -5.35
CA THR A 66 -1.99 -24.17 -6.64
C THR A 66 -2.08 -22.89 -7.48
N LEU A 67 -2.19 -23.07 -8.81
CA LEU A 67 -2.39 -21.95 -9.74
C LEU A 67 -3.70 -21.20 -9.49
N GLN A 68 -4.75 -21.88 -9.00
CA GLN A 68 -6.01 -21.23 -8.68
C GLN A 68 -5.87 -20.32 -7.46
N GLN A 69 -5.15 -20.76 -6.41
CA GLN A 69 -4.85 -19.92 -5.24
C GLN A 69 -4.01 -18.70 -5.66
N LEU A 70 -3.01 -18.89 -6.50
CA LEU A 70 -2.21 -17.81 -7.08
C LEU A 70 -3.08 -16.78 -7.81
N SER A 71 -3.93 -17.24 -8.73
CA SER A 71 -4.83 -16.39 -9.52
C SER A 71 -5.80 -15.62 -8.63
N ASN A 72 -6.44 -16.30 -7.67
CA ASN A 72 -7.36 -15.68 -6.72
C ASN A 72 -6.65 -14.60 -5.88
N LYS A 73 -5.41 -14.86 -5.44
CA LYS A 73 -4.64 -13.90 -4.65
C LYS A 73 -4.31 -12.64 -5.44
N ILE A 74 -3.81 -12.79 -6.68
CA ILE A 74 -3.52 -11.65 -7.57
C ILE A 74 -4.78 -10.81 -7.83
N GLU A 75 -5.91 -11.46 -8.07
CA GLU A 75 -7.18 -10.78 -8.30
C GLU A 75 -7.65 -10.01 -7.06
N ASN A 76 -7.56 -10.62 -5.88
CA ASN A 76 -7.94 -9.98 -4.62
C ASN A 76 -7.09 -8.74 -4.34
N ILE A 77 -5.77 -8.83 -4.50
CA ILE A 77 -4.85 -7.68 -4.32
C ILE A 77 -5.22 -6.56 -5.30
N SER A 78 -5.41 -6.90 -6.57
CA SER A 78 -5.73 -5.93 -7.63
C SER A 78 -7.05 -5.21 -7.36
N ARG A 79 -8.10 -5.97 -6.96
CA ARG A 79 -9.42 -5.41 -6.60
C ARG A 79 -9.33 -4.49 -5.39
N ASP A 80 -8.57 -4.85 -4.36
CA ASP A 80 -8.44 -4.04 -3.15
C ASP A 80 -7.73 -2.71 -3.42
N ILE A 81 -6.62 -2.73 -4.17
CA ILE A 81 -5.90 -1.52 -4.58
C ILE A 81 -6.82 -0.62 -5.43
N ALA A 82 -7.52 -1.18 -6.43
CA ALA A 82 -8.42 -0.42 -7.28
C ALA A 82 -9.61 0.18 -6.52
N ARG A 83 -10.12 -0.51 -5.50
CA ARG A 83 -11.16 0.01 -4.61
C ARG A 83 -10.66 1.20 -3.80
N LYS A 84 -9.51 1.08 -3.12
CA LYS A 84 -8.94 2.16 -2.31
C LYS A 84 -8.57 3.39 -3.14
N LEU A 85 -8.05 3.20 -4.36
CA LEU A 85 -7.78 4.30 -5.28
C LEU A 85 -9.06 5.06 -5.69
N ARG A 86 -10.17 4.34 -5.89
CA ARG A 86 -11.48 4.96 -6.17
C ARG A 86 -12.00 5.75 -4.97
N GLU A 87 -11.86 5.22 -3.76
CA GLU A 87 -12.26 5.89 -2.52
C GLU A 87 -11.50 7.21 -2.33
N ILE A 88 -10.18 7.21 -2.55
CA ILE A 88 -9.36 8.44 -2.47
C ILE A 88 -9.82 9.46 -3.51
N ARG A 89 -9.99 9.04 -4.77
CA ARG A 89 -10.47 9.95 -5.82
C ARG A 89 -11.84 10.53 -5.49
N HIS A 90 -12.75 9.72 -4.95
CA HIS A 90 -14.09 10.17 -4.58
C HIS A 90 -14.04 11.19 -3.44
N TYR A 91 -13.16 11.00 -2.45
CA TYR A 91 -12.93 11.97 -1.39
C TYR A 91 -12.35 13.28 -1.92
N GLU A 92 -11.36 13.23 -2.83
CA GLU A 92 -10.74 14.43 -3.40
C GLU A 92 -11.72 15.28 -4.22
N ILE A 93 -12.60 14.64 -5.00
CA ILE A 93 -13.60 15.36 -5.81
C ILE A 93 -14.67 16.03 -4.94
N ASN A 94 -15.05 15.39 -3.83
CA ASN A 94 -16.12 15.86 -2.95
C ASN A 94 -15.60 16.56 -1.69
N LYS A 95 -14.30 16.90 -1.64
CA LYS A 95 -13.73 17.57 -0.47
C LYS A 95 -14.41 18.95 -0.32
N PRO A 96 -15.00 19.26 0.85
CA PRO A 96 -15.54 20.60 1.09
C PRO A 96 -14.43 21.64 0.93
N ALA A 97 -14.77 22.76 0.30
CA ALA A 97 -13.86 23.91 0.24
C ALA A 97 -13.71 24.46 1.67
N ASP A 98 -12.47 24.43 2.16
CA ASP A 98 -12.06 25.05 3.41
C ASP A 98 -12.14 26.58 3.31
#